data_AF-A0A7W8A6E1-F1
#
_entry.id   AF-A0A7W8A6E1-F1
#
_cell.length_a   1.000
_cell.length_b   1.000
_cell.length_c   1.000
_cell.angle_alpha   90.00
_cell.angle_beta   90.00
_cell.angle_gamma   90.00
#
_symmetry.space_group_name_H-M   'P 1'
#
loop_
_entity.id
_entity.type
_entity.pdbx_description
1 polymer ?
#
loop_
_entity_poly.entity_id
_entity_poly.type
_entity_poly.pdbx_seq_one_letter_code
_entity_poly.pdbx_strand_id
1 'polypeptide(L)'
;MRPSIPVPGSAKARLIEAGLHRFERDGYDAVNVTDLAAKASVTTGALYHHFGSKLGLYGVIRDDFEQRVIDRMHGAAAASPTPIRAALLVAFDTAVHFGTCRILAEQPPEPRKDPITELLRTLLENHLRSAAPILTAAWRAALLEVADDTPASTVRPALDLILTNT
;
A
#
# COMPACT_ATOMS: atom_id res chain seq x y z
N MET A 1 3.47 -15.66 -13.80
CA MET A 1 2.03 -15.91 -13.62
C MET A 1 1.54 -15.02 -12.50
N ARG A 2 0.53 -14.19 -12.76
CA ARG A 2 0.00 -13.22 -11.78
C ARG A 2 -0.71 -13.99 -10.65
N PRO A 3 -0.50 -13.69 -9.37
CA PRO A 3 -1.43 -14.16 -8.36
C PRO A 3 -2.72 -13.34 -8.52
N SER A 4 -3.66 -13.80 -9.34
CA SER A 4 -5.00 -13.22 -9.33
C SER A 4 -5.60 -13.46 -7.95
N ILE A 5 -6.45 -12.54 -7.50
CA ILE A 5 -7.29 -12.74 -6.31
C ILE A 5 -7.87 -14.17 -6.40
N PRO A 6 -7.61 -15.04 -5.41
CA PRO A 6 -8.06 -16.42 -5.44
C PRO A 6 -9.59 -16.49 -5.45
N VAL A 7 -10.13 -17.61 -5.93
CA VAL A 7 -11.57 -17.87 -6.03
C VAL A 7 -12.28 -17.41 -4.75
N PRO A 8 -13.31 -16.55 -4.86
CA PRO A 8 -14.09 -16.09 -3.71
C PRO A 8 -14.53 -17.27 -2.84
N GLY A 9 -14.35 -17.17 -1.54
CA GLY A 9 -14.69 -18.22 -0.58
C GLY A 9 -13.63 -19.32 -0.40
N SER A 10 -12.56 -19.37 -1.20
CA SER A 10 -11.43 -20.30 -0.96
C SER A 10 -10.69 -19.99 0.35
N ALA A 11 -10.01 -20.99 0.93
CA ALA A 11 -9.17 -20.80 2.12
C ALA A 11 -8.12 -19.69 1.90
N LYS A 12 -7.50 -19.66 0.72
CA LYS A 12 -6.55 -18.61 0.32
C LYS A 12 -7.19 -17.23 0.28
N ALA A 13 -8.41 -17.10 -0.25
CA ALA A 13 -9.14 -15.82 -0.28
C ALA A 13 -9.49 -15.33 1.13
N ARG A 14 -10.02 -16.22 1.99
CA ARG A 14 -10.35 -15.85 3.38
C ARG A 14 -9.11 -15.43 4.17
N LEU A 15 -7.96 -16.04 3.91
CA LEU A 15 -6.69 -15.63 4.51
C LEU A 15 -6.21 -14.25 4.03
N ILE A 16 -6.36 -13.94 2.75
CA ILE A 16 -6.06 -12.61 2.20
C ILE A 16 -6.98 -11.54 2.81
N GLU A 17 -8.28 -11.83 2.90
CA GLU A 17 -9.26 -10.92 3.50
C GLU A 17 -8.99 -10.68 5.00
N ALA A 18 -8.76 -11.75 5.76
CA ALA A 18 -8.39 -11.65 7.17
C ALA A 18 -7.06 -10.90 7.35
N GLY A 19 -6.07 -11.18 6.49
CA GLY A 19 -4.78 -10.52 6.45
C GLY A 19 -4.91 -9.02 6.20
N LEU A 20 -5.59 -8.64 5.13
CA LEU A 20 -5.85 -7.24 4.75
C LEU A 20 -6.42 -6.46 5.94
N HIS A 21 -7.51 -6.96 6.52
CA HIS A 21 -8.12 -6.31 7.66
C HIS A 21 -7.17 -6.20 8.87
N ARG A 22 -6.45 -7.27 9.21
CA ARG A 22 -5.60 -7.28 10.43
C ARG A 22 -4.35 -6.43 10.26
N PHE A 23 -3.69 -6.49 9.10
CA PHE A 23 -2.51 -5.68 8.82
C PHE A 23 -2.84 -4.20 8.69
N GLU A 24 -3.98 -3.85 8.09
CA GLU A 24 -4.39 -2.43 8.01
C GLU A 24 -4.68 -1.85 9.40
N ARG A 25 -5.33 -2.62 10.27
CA ARG A 25 -5.73 -2.13 11.59
C ARG A 25 -4.58 -2.14 12.60
N ASP A 26 -3.81 -3.22 12.65
CA ASP A 26 -2.86 -3.47 13.74
C ASP A 26 -1.40 -3.27 13.32
N GLY A 27 -1.12 -3.12 12.03
CA GLY A 27 0.24 -3.13 11.48
C GLY A 27 0.82 -4.55 11.37
N TYR A 28 1.95 -4.69 10.67
CA TYR A 28 2.54 -6.02 10.42
C TYR A 28 2.96 -6.74 11.72
N ASP A 29 3.64 -6.04 12.62
CA ASP A 29 4.31 -6.64 13.77
C ASP A 29 3.32 -7.20 14.80
N ALA A 30 2.21 -6.50 15.04
CA ALA A 30 1.20 -6.90 16.03
C ALA A 30 0.34 -8.10 15.60
N VAL A 31 0.35 -8.47 14.32
CA VAL A 31 -0.50 -9.54 13.81
C VAL A 31 0.12 -10.93 14.05
N ASN A 32 -0.68 -11.84 14.61
CA ASN A 32 -0.33 -13.24 14.87
C ASN A 32 -0.95 -14.18 13.81
N VAL A 33 -0.17 -15.17 13.36
CA VAL A 33 -0.58 -16.24 12.43
C VAL A 33 -1.76 -17.05 12.97
N THR A 34 -1.79 -17.34 14.28
CA THR A 34 -2.88 -18.11 14.89
C THR A 34 -4.21 -17.35 14.81
N ASP A 35 -4.20 -16.05 15.09
CA ASP A 35 -5.38 -15.20 15.03
C ASP A 35 -5.86 -15.01 13.59
N LEU A 36 -4.94 -14.90 12.64
CA LEU A 36 -5.26 -14.84 11.21
C LEU A 36 -5.96 -16.12 10.74
N ALA A 37 -5.41 -17.28 11.09
CA ALA A 37 -5.99 -18.58 10.71
C ALA A 37 -7.38 -18.75 11.34
N ALA A 38 -7.54 -18.40 12.62
CA ALA A 38 -8.82 -18.41 13.31
C ALA A 38 -9.84 -17.47 12.63
N LYS A 39 -9.46 -16.23 12.33
CA LYS A 39 -10.33 -15.26 11.64
C LYS A 39 -10.73 -15.72 10.25
N ALA A 40 -9.84 -16.39 9.52
CA ALA A 40 -10.11 -16.97 8.21
C ALA A 40 -10.85 -18.32 8.26
N SER A 41 -11.15 -18.86 9.46
CA SER A 41 -11.74 -20.19 9.65
C SER A 41 -10.94 -21.28 8.92
N VAL A 42 -9.64 -21.31 9.15
CA VAL A 42 -8.69 -22.31 8.62
C VAL A 42 -7.67 -22.69 9.69
N THR A 43 -6.88 -23.73 9.43
CA THR A 43 -5.75 -24.09 10.30
C THR A 43 -4.53 -23.21 10.02
N THR A 44 -3.63 -23.07 10.98
CA THR A 44 -2.32 -22.42 10.76
C THR A 44 -1.52 -23.13 9.66
N GLY A 45 -1.62 -24.46 9.57
CA GLY A 45 -1.04 -25.26 8.49
C GLY A 45 -1.52 -24.84 7.10
N ALA A 46 -2.79 -24.47 6.94
CA ALA A 46 -3.30 -23.97 5.66
C ALA A 46 -2.68 -22.61 5.26
N LEU A 47 -2.43 -21.71 6.23
CA LEU A 47 -1.71 -20.47 5.97
C LEU A 47 -0.28 -20.75 5.51
N TYR A 48 0.46 -21.58 6.24
CA TYR A 48 1.82 -21.95 5.88
C TYR A 48 1.88 -22.66 4.52
N HIS A 49 0.92 -23.52 4.21
CA HIS A 49 0.82 -24.16 2.90
C HIS A 49 0.62 -23.17 1.75
N HIS A 50 -0.24 -22.15 1.93
CA HIS A 50 -0.55 -21.21 0.87
C HIS A 50 0.46 -20.06 0.71
N PHE A 51 1.08 -19.63 1.80
CA PHE A 51 1.88 -18.41 1.84
C PHE A 51 3.29 -18.60 2.41
N GLY A 52 3.60 -19.76 2.98
CA GLY A 52 4.91 -20.04 3.58
C GLY A 52 5.16 -19.35 4.93
N SER A 53 4.62 -18.15 5.16
CA SER A 53 4.78 -17.39 6.40
C SER A 53 3.77 -16.24 6.51
N LYS A 54 3.73 -15.56 7.68
CA LYS A 54 3.05 -14.26 7.84
C LYS A 54 3.57 -13.22 6.84
N LEU A 55 4.90 -13.20 6.65
CA LEU A 55 5.54 -12.31 5.69
C LEU A 55 5.09 -12.60 4.26
N GLY A 56 4.98 -13.87 3.87
CA GLY A 56 4.50 -14.23 2.53
C GLY A 56 3.06 -13.80 2.29
N LEU A 57 2.18 -13.91 3.29
CA LEU A 57 0.81 -13.39 3.21
C LEU A 57 0.79 -11.86 3.09
N TYR A 58 1.55 -11.17 3.94
CA TYR A 58 1.66 -9.71 3.92
C TYR A 58 2.21 -9.20 2.58
N GLY A 59 3.27 -9.83 2.07
CA GLY A 59 3.87 -9.50 0.77
C GLY A 59 2.87 -9.62 -0.37
N VAL A 60 2.12 -10.72 -0.45
CA VAL A 60 1.08 -10.90 -1.49
C VAL A 60 0.03 -9.80 -1.44
N ILE A 61 -0.42 -9.39 -0.24
CA ILE A 61 -1.41 -8.32 -0.07
C ILE A 61 -0.81 -6.98 -0.49
N ARG A 62 0.36 -6.64 0.08
CA ARG A 62 1.03 -5.37 -0.15
C ARG A 62 1.38 -5.18 -1.62
N ASP A 63 1.96 -6.19 -2.26
CA ASP A 63 2.39 -6.12 -3.66
C ASP A 63 1.19 -5.91 -4.60
N ASP A 64 0.03 -6.52 -4.32
CA ASP A 64 -1.20 -6.28 -5.10
C ASP A 64 -1.65 -4.81 -5.02
N PHE A 65 -1.63 -4.22 -3.82
CA PHE A 65 -2.03 -2.83 -3.64
C PHE A 65 -0.98 -1.81 -4.10
N GLU A 66 0.31 -2.09 -3.94
CA GLU A 66 1.38 -1.28 -4.53
C GLU A 66 1.22 -1.23 -6.05
N GLN A 67 0.97 -2.37 -6.70
CA GLN A 67 0.77 -2.41 -8.15
C GLN A 67 -0.47 -1.61 -8.58
N ARG A 68 -1.60 -1.73 -7.87
CA ARG A 68 -2.81 -0.94 -8.17
C ARG A 68 -2.57 0.56 -8.05
N VAL A 69 -1.85 0.98 -7.01
CA VAL A 69 -1.47 2.38 -6.81
C VAL A 69 -0.56 2.85 -7.94
N ILE A 70 0.47 2.07 -8.29
CA ILE A 70 1.41 2.38 -9.38
C ILE A 70 0.68 2.53 -10.72
N ASP A 71 -0.23 1.62 -11.05
CA ASP A 71 -1.01 1.67 -12.28
C ASP A 71 -1.84 2.97 -12.35
N ARG A 72 -2.45 3.38 -11.22
CA ARG A 72 -3.22 4.63 -11.14
C ARG A 72 -2.34 5.87 -11.16
N MET A 73 -1.17 5.82 -10.53
CA MET A 73 -0.17 6.89 -10.61
C MET A 73 0.28 7.13 -12.04
N HIS A 74 0.59 6.07 -12.80
CA HIS A 74 0.96 6.18 -14.21
C HIS A 74 -0.13 6.84 -15.04
N GLY A 75 -1.38 6.41 -14.87
CA GLY A 75 -2.52 7.01 -15.58
C GLY A 75 -2.71 8.49 -15.24
N ALA A 76 -2.60 8.84 -13.96
CA ALA A 76 -2.75 10.22 -13.48
C ALA A 76 -1.61 11.14 -13.97
N ALA A 77 -0.37 10.66 -13.91
CA ALA A 77 0.79 11.40 -14.38
C ALA A 77 0.72 11.68 -15.89
N ALA A 78 0.34 10.69 -16.69
CA ALA A 78 0.23 10.84 -18.14
C ALA A 78 -0.87 11.82 -18.58
N ALA A 79 -1.89 12.03 -17.75
CA ALA A 79 -3.05 12.86 -18.06
C ALA A 79 -2.99 14.27 -17.46
N SER A 80 -1.88 14.66 -16.81
CA SER A 80 -1.80 15.90 -16.03
C SER A 80 -0.58 16.76 -16.41
N PRO A 81 -0.72 18.10 -16.46
CA PRO A 81 0.42 19.01 -16.59
C PRO A 81 1.30 19.07 -15.32
N THR A 82 0.81 18.57 -14.18
CA THR A 82 1.56 18.46 -12.91
C THR A 82 1.66 16.98 -12.52
N PRO A 83 2.50 16.19 -13.20
CA PRO A 83 2.44 14.72 -13.15
C PRO A 83 2.74 14.15 -11.76
N ILE A 84 3.67 14.74 -11.02
CA ILE A 84 4.06 14.28 -9.67
C ILE A 84 2.91 14.49 -8.68
N ARG A 85 2.38 15.72 -8.62
CA ARG A 85 1.23 16.07 -7.80
C ARG A 85 0.02 15.18 -8.12
N ALA A 86 -0.31 15.01 -9.39
CA ALA A 86 -1.43 14.17 -9.81
C ALA A 86 -1.23 12.70 -9.41
N ALA A 87 -0.04 12.15 -9.63
CA ALA A 87 0.28 10.77 -9.24
C ALA A 87 0.12 10.56 -7.73
N LEU A 88 0.69 11.43 -6.89
CA LEU A 88 0.65 11.28 -5.44
C LEU A 88 -0.75 11.44 -4.85
N LEU A 89 -1.55 12.39 -5.35
CA LEU A 89 -2.94 12.55 -4.89
C LEU A 89 -3.81 11.36 -5.32
N VAL A 90 -3.64 10.84 -6.53
CA VAL A 90 -4.36 9.64 -6.98
C VAL A 90 -3.90 8.39 -6.21
N ALA A 91 -2.62 8.28 -5.91
CA ALA A 91 -2.09 7.21 -5.05
C ALA A 91 -2.74 7.24 -3.66
N PHE A 92 -2.83 8.44 -3.07
CA PHE A 92 -3.49 8.66 -1.79
C PHE A 92 -4.97 8.28 -1.86
N ASP A 93 -5.72 8.82 -2.83
CA ASP A 93 -7.15 8.55 -3.00
C ASP A 93 -7.42 7.05 -3.22
N THR A 94 -6.53 6.38 -3.95
CA THR A 94 -6.61 4.94 -4.21
C THR A 94 -6.39 4.12 -2.93
N ALA A 95 -5.38 4.45 -2.12
CA ALA A 95 -5.10 3.78 -0.86
C ALA A 95 -6.26 3.95 0.14
N VAL A 96 -6.80 5.17 0.25
CA VAL A 96 -7.96 5.46 1.11
C VAL A 96 -9.19 4.68 0.64
N HIS A 97 -9.46 4.65 -0.67
CA HIS A 97 -10.60 3.93 -1.24
C HIS A 97 -10.55 2.42 -0.93
N PHE A 98 -9.37 1.82 -0.97
CA PHE A 98 -9.19 0.40 -0.68
C PHE A 98 -9.00 0.08 0.81
N GLY A 99 -8.85 1.09 1.68
CA GLY A 99 -8.54 0.89 3.09
C GLY A 99 -7.19 0.20 3.30
N THR A 100 -6.14 0.72 2.64
CA THR A 100 -4.79 0.14 2.66
C THR A 100 -3.72 1.16 3.06
N CYS A 101 -4.14 2.18 3.80
CA CYS A 101 -3.29 3.28 4.22
C CYS A 101 -2.10 2.78 5.04
N ARG A 102 -2.33 2.03 6.13
CA ARG A 102 -1.25 1.51 6.98
C ARG A 102 -0.37 0.52 6.21
N ILE A 103 -0.97 -0.38 5.44
CA ILE A 103 -0.24 -1.40 4.67
C ILE A 103 0.74 -0.76 3.69
N LEU A 104 0.36 0.34 3.03
CA LEU A 104 1.22 1.01 2.05
C LEU A 104 2.19 2.02 2.68
N ALA A 105 1.86 2.52 3.87
CA ALA A 105 2.64 3.53 4.57
C ALA A 105 3.75 2.96 5.45
N GLU A 106 3.52 1.83 6.10
CA GLU A 106 4.56 1.15 6.86
C GLU A 106 5.72 0.75 5.95
N GLN A 107 6.92 0.68 6.49
CA GLN A 107 8.05 0.12 5.75
C GLN A 107 7.87 -1.40 5.64
N PRO A 108 8.21 -2.00 4.50
CA PRO A 108 8.17 -3.45 4.38
C PRO A 108 9.13 -4.08 5.41
N PRO A 109 8.77 -5.20 6.05
CA PRO A 109 9.61 -5.85 7.07
C PRO A 109 10.99 -6.28 6.54
N GLU A 110 11.08 -6.56 5.25
CA GLU A 110 12.35 -6.88 4.58
C GLU A 110 12.81 -5.71 3.69
N PRO A 111 14.11 -5.34 3.76
CA PRO A 111 14.66 -4.33 2.87
C PRO A 111 14.51 -4.71 1.40
N ARG A 112 13.87 -3.83 0.63
CA ARG A 112 13.74 -3.96 -0.83
C ARG A 112 13.74 -2.58 -1.49
N LYS A 113 13.90 -2.56 -2.81
CA LYS A 113 13.66 -1.33 -3.57
C LYS A 113 12.19 -0.94 -3.46
N ASP A 114 11.97 0.34 -3.21
CA ASP A 114 10.64 0.90 -3.00
C ASP A 114 10.04 1.29 -4.35
N PRO A 115 8.98 0.61 -4.82
CA PRO A 115 8.49 0.78 -6.19
C PRO A 115 7.77 2.12 -6.39
N ILE A 116 7.19 2.71 -5.35
CA ILE A 116 6.64 4.07 -5.40
C ILE A 116 7.76 5.08 -5.59
N THR A 117 8.87 4.92 -4.86
CA THR A 117 10.06 5.76 -5.01
C THR A 117 10.69 5.61 -6.38
N GLU A 118 10.83 4.39 -6.89
CA GLU A 118 11.36 4.17 -8.25
C GLU A 118 10.46 4.79 -9.30
N LEU A 119 9.14 4.66 -9.19
CA LEU A 119 8.20 5.33 -10.09
C LEU A 119 8.39 6.85 -10.06
N LEU A 120 8.41 7.47 -8.88
CA LEU A 120 8.61 8.92 -8.77
C LEU A 120 9.95 9.36 -9.38
N ARG A 121 11.02 8.57 -9.21
CA ARG A 121 12.30 8.85 -9.89
C ARG A 121 12.18 8.86 -11.41
N THR A 122 11.28 8.07 -12.00
CA THR A 122 11.06 8.09 -13.46
C THR A 122 10.27 9.30 -13.93
N LEU A 123 9.42 9.87 -13.06
CA LEU A 123 8.62 11.06 -13.35
C LEU A 123 9.42 12.36 -13.14
N LEU A 124 10.40 12.35 -12.25
CA LEU A 124 11.24 13.51 -11.91
C LEU A 124 12.36 13.73 -12.93
N GLU A 125 12.67 15.00 -13.17
CA GLU A 125 13.88 15.40 -13.89
C GLU A 125 15.15 14.94 -13.17
N ASN A 126 16.24 14.72 -13.92
CA ASN A 126 17.49 14.19 -13.38
C ASN A 126 18.01 14.95 -12.15
N HIS A 127 17.92 16.28 -12.17
CA HIS A 127 18.40 17.14 -11.09
C HIS A 127 17.51 17.11 -9.83
N LEU A 128 16.30 16.55 -9.93
CA LEU A 128 15.33 16.44 -8.83
C LEU A 128 15.09 15.00 -8.37
N ARG A 129 15.79 13.99 -8.89
CA ARG A 129 15.57 12.58 -8.51
C ARG A 129 15.76 12.29 -7.01
N SER A 130 16.54 13.12 -6.31
CA SER A 130 16.70 13.06 -4.84
C SER A 130 15.41 13.42 -4.09
N ALA A 131 14.47 14.11 -4.72
CA ALA A 131 13.15 14.40 -4.14
C ALA A 131 12.26 13.16 -4.07
N ALA A 132 12.49 12.12 -4.88
CA ALA A 132 11.66 10.92 -4.90
C ALA A 132 11.46 10.27 -3.52
N PRO A 133 12.53 9.94 -2.74
CA PRO A 133 12.33 9.38 -1.39
C PRO A 133 11.65 10.35 -0.42
N ILE A 134 11.83 11.68 -0.59
CA ILE A 134 11.19 12.70 0.24
C ILE A 134 9.69 12.73 -0.03
N LEU A 135 9.31 12.73 -1.31
CA LEU A 135 7.92 12.69 -1.74
C LEU A 135 7.23 11.38 -1.34
N THR A 136 7.91 10.24 -1.48
CA THR A 136 7.40 8.96 -0.96
C THR A 136 7.16 9.02 0.54
N ALA A 137 8.12 9.57 1.31
CA ALA A 137 7.98 9.69 2.76
C ALA A 137 6.82 10.61 3.15
N ALA A 138 6.65 11.75 2.48
CA ALA A 138 5.55 12.67 2.70
C ALA A 138 4.19 12.02 2.40
N TRP A 139 4.10 11.28 1.28
CA TRP A 139 2.89 10.52 0.92
C TRP A 139 2.56 9.43 1.95
N ARG A 140 3.56 8.69 2.43
CA ARG A 140 3.38 7.67 3.49
C ARG A 140 2.96 8.30 4.81
N ALA A 141 3.54 9.43 5.19
CA ALA A 141 3.14 10.16 6.39
C ALA A 141 1.66 10.55 6.31
N ALA A 142 1.19 11.06 5.16
CA ALA A 142 -0.22 11.35 4.95
C ALA A 142 -1.11 10.10 5.09
N LEU A 143 -0.69 8.95 4.57
CA LEU A 143 -1.44 7.70 4.76
C LEU A 143 -1.49 7.25 6.22
N LEU A 144 -0.40 7.38 6.99
CA LEU A 144 -0.40 7.04 8.41
C LEU A 144 -1.37 7.90 9.21
N GLU A 145 -1.45 9.20 8.93
CA GLU A 145 -2.43 10.08 9.60
C GLU A 145 -3.87 9.56 9.39
N VAL A 146 -4.19 9.08 8.18
CA VAL A 146 -5.50 8.47 7.90
C VAL A 146 -5.68 7.14 8.62
N ALA A 147 -4.62 6.32 8.67
CA ALA A 147 -4.63 5.05 9.40
C ALA A 147 -4.70 5.21 10.93
N ASP A 148 -4.36 6.39 11.44
CA ASP A 148 -4.45 6.80 12.85
C ASP A 148 -5.68 7.70 13.09
N ASP A 149 -6.77 7.43 12.36
CA ASP A 149 -8.11 8.02 12.50
C ASP A 149 -8.28 9.50 12.11
N THR A 150 -7.29 10.12 11.47
CA THR A 150 -7.50 11.46 10.88
C THR A 150 -8.33 11.37 9.61
N PRO A 151 -9.43 12.14 9.47
CA PRO A 151 -10.25 12.07 8.26
C PRO A 151 -9.46 12.38 6.99
N ALA A 152 -9.60 11.54 5.95
CA ALA A 152 -8.95 11.76 4.66
C ALA A 152 -9.31 13.12 4.03
N SER A 153 -10.50 13.66 4.33
CA SER A 153 -10.92 15.01 3.93
C SER A 153 -10.07 16.13 4.54
N THR A 154 -9.40 15.87 5.66
CA THR A 154 -8.47 16.79 6.33
C THR A 154 -7.05 16.60 5.83
N VAL A 155 -6.62 15.35 5.65
CA VAL A 155 -5.24 15.02 5.24
C VAL A 155 -5.00 15.34 3.76
N ARG A 156 -5.97 15.03 2.88
CA ARG A 156 -5.80 15.20 1.43
C ARG A 156 -5.47 16.64 1.03
N PRO A 157 -6.14 17.70 1.54
CA PRO A 157 -5.75 19.08 1.26
C PRO A 157 -4.37 19.45 1.83
N ALA A 158 -3.97 18.89 2.97
CA ALA A 158 -2.64 19.12 3.54
C ALA A 158 -1.53 18.50 2.67
N LEU A 159 -1.74 17.28 2.18
CA LEU A 159 -0.87 16.64 1.19
C LEU A 159 -0.84 17.48 -0.11
N ASP A 160 -1.98 18.00 -0.56
CA ASP A 160 -2.04 18.82 -1.75
C ASP A 160 -1.23 20.14 -1.61
N LEU A 161 -1.34 20.78 -0.45
CA LEU A 161 -0.60 22.01 -0.13
C LEU A 161 0.92 21.81 -0.25
N ILE A 162 1.46 20.71 0.28
CA ILE A 162 2.91 20.44 0.21
C ILE A 162 3.38 20.09 -1.21
N LEU A 163 2.47 19.65 -2.09
CA LEU A 163 2.75 19.30 -3.48
C LEU A 163 2.49 20.46 -4.46
N THR A 164 2.07 21.63 -3.98
CA THR A 164 1.66 22.75 -4.85
C THR A 164 2.80 23.26 -5.75
N ASN A 165 4.07 23.00 -5.39
CA ASN A 165 5.25 23.40 -6.16
C ASN A 165 5.97 22.23 -6.88
N THR A 166 5.36 21.04 -6.94
CA THR A 166 5.97 19.82 -7.51
C THR A 166 5.37 19.41 -8.84
#